data_AF-A0A424SW17-F1
#
_entry.id   AF-A0A424SW17-F1
#
_cell.length_a   1.000
_cell.length_b   1.000
_cell.length_c   1.000
_cell.angle_alpha   90.00
_cell.angle_beta   90.00
_cell.angle_gamma   90.00
#
_symmetry.space_group_name_H-M   'P 1'
#
loop_
_entity.id
_entity.type
_entity.pdbx_description
1 polymer ?
#
loop_
_entity_poly.entity_id
_entity_poly.type
_entity_poly.pdbx_seq_one_letter_code
_entity_poly.pdbx_strand_id
1 'polypeptide(L)'
;MQLNYILLIFIFIFSLNLYANERYVCKNGDKNSIKLITNFYIIDKKIVMSGALGNGEYKILNTSENGFLAVNSSFIGEEFGLESILINKKNKSFIYKTFINRENNNNIVEVKGICSLAN
;
A
#
# COMPACT_ATOMS: atom_id res chain seq x y z
N MET A 1 -4.45 20.57 -38.44
CA MET A 1 -5.57 20.10 -37.60
C MET A 1 -5.45 18.63 -37.22
N GLN A 2 -5.19 17.72 -38.17
CA GLN A 2 -5.18 16.26 -37.94
C GLN A 2 -4.17 15.76 -36.88
N LEU A 3 -2.98 16.37 -36.80
CA LEU A 3 -1.94 16.03 -35.82
C LEU A 3 -2.37 16.31 -34.36
N ASN A 4 -3.13 17.40 -34.14
CA ASN A 4 -3.58 17.80 -32.80
C ASN A 4 -4.65 16.83 -32.27
N TYR A 5 -5.49 16.28 -33.14
CA TYR A 5 -6.48 15.25 -32.76
C TYR A 5 -5.79 13.94 -32.36
N ILE A 6 -4.74 13.53 -33.08
CA ILE A 6 -3.95 12.33 -32.73
C ILE A 6 -3.28 12.52 -31.37
N LEU A 7 -2.69 13.70 -31.12
CA LEU A 7 -2.07 14.01 -29.83
C LEU A 7 -3.09 13.98 -28.69
N LEU A 8 -4.30 14.54 -28.90
CA LEU A 8 -5.39 14.50 -27.93
C LEU A 8 -5.88 13.08 -27.65
N ILE A 9 -5.95 12.22 -28.67
CA ILE A 9 -6.29 10.80 -28.51
C ILE A 9 -5.22 10.07 -27.69
N PHE A 10 -3.94 10.33 -27.95
CA PHE A 10 -2.86 9.75 -27.15
C PHE A 10 -2.90 10.24 -25.70
N ILE A 11 -3.07 11.54 -25.46
CA ILE A 11 -3.22 12.09 -24.11
C ILE A 11 -4.42 11.46 -23.40
N PHE A 12 -5.55 11.30 -24.10
CA PHE A 12 -6.75 10.68 -23.56
C PHE A 12 -6.52 9.20 -23.19
N ILE A 13 -5.90 8.42 -24.08
CA ILE A 13 -5.57 7.00 -23.84
C ILE A 13 -4.59 6.85 -22.67
N PHE A 14 -3.57 7.71 -22.58
CA PHE A 14 -2.61 7.67 -21.47
C PHE A 14 -3.22 8.17 -20.15
N SER A 15 -4.19 9.09 -20.20
CA SER A 15 -4.89 9.58 -19.02
C SER A 15 -5.87 8.58 -18.39
N LEU A 16 -6.31 7.57 -19.14
CA LEU A 16 -7.29 6.57 -18.67
C LEU A 16 -6.73 5.55 -17.67
N ASN A 17 -5.40 5.48 -17.47
CA ASN A 17 -4.76 4.35 -16.78
C ASN A 17 -4.22 4.64 -15.36
N LEU A 18 -4.63 5.72 -14.69
CA LEU A 18 -4.12 6.08 -13.36
C LEU A 18 -5.22 6.30 -12.31
N TYR A 19 -6.32 5.56 -12.42
CA TYR A 19 -7.33 5.53 -11.37
C TYR A 19 -7.07 4.36 -10.41
N ALA A 20 -6.98 4.66 -9.11
CA ALA A 20 -6.99 3.62 -8.10
C ALA A 20 -8.40 3.02 -8.03
N ASN A 21 -8.48 1.68 -8.04
CA ASN A 21 -9.73 0.95 -7.95
C ASN A 21 -10.36 1.06 -6.56
N GLU A 22 -9.52 1.09 -5.51
CA GLU A 22 -9.95 1.27 -4.12
C GLU A 22 -8.91 2.12 -3.39
N ARG A 23 -9.35 2.95 -2.42
CA ARG A 23 -8.45 3.64 -1.48
C ARG A 23 -8.86 3.34 -0.05
N TYR A 24 -7.89 2.93 0.77
CA TYR A 24 -8.05 2.72 2.20
C TYR A 24 -7.30 3.80 2.97
N VAL A 25 -7.98 4.41 3.94
CA VAL A 25 -7.39 5.36 4.88
C VAL A 25 -7.27 4.67 6.23
N CYS A 26 -6.03 4.46 6.66
CA CYS A 26 -5.70 3.66 7.82
C CYS A 26 -5.07 4.53 8.91
N LYS A 27 -5.48 4.28 10.15
CA LYS A 27 -5.05 5.02 11.35
C LYS A 27 -4.52 4.02 12.36
N ASN A 28 -3.34 4.28 12.90
CA ASN A 28 -2.79 3.47 13.99
C ASN A 28 -3.76 3.48 15.19
N GLY A 29 -3.96 2.31 15.81
CA GLY A 29 -4.87 2.15 16.94
C GLY A 29 -4.31 2.62 18.28
N ASP A 30 -3.00 2.89 18.35
CA ASP A 30 -2.30 3.12 19.60
C ASP A 30 -2.45 4.56 20.10
N LYS A 31 -3.10 4.75 21.26
CA LYS A 31 -3.46 6.06 21.83
C LYS A 31 -2.26 6.91 22.21
N ASN A 32 -1.10 6.28 22.44
CA ASN A 32 0.13 6.93 22.87
C ASN A 32 1.11 7.19 21.70
N SER A 33 0.76 6.78 20.49
CA SER A 33 1.54 7.05 19.29
C SER A 33 0.94 8.23 18.52
N ILE A 34 1.78 9.00 17.83
CA ILE A 34 1.30 9.99 16.85
C ILE A 34 0.33 9.27 15.91
N LYS A 35 -0.87 9.82 15.68
CA LYS A 35 -1.87 9.25 14.78
C LYS A 35 -1.36 9.33 13.34
N LEU A 36 -0.55 8.35 12.95
CA LEU A 36 -0.02 8.27 11.59
C LEU A 36 -1.14 7.77 10.67
N ILE A 37 -1.57 8.66 9.78
CA ILE A 37 -2.52 8.34 8.71
C ILE A 37 -1.72 7.76 7.55
N THR A 38 -2.14 6.58 7.09
CA THR A 38 -1.55 5.90 5.94
C THR A 38 -2.64 5.62 4.92
N ASN A 39 -2.38 5.98 3.67
CA ASN A 39 -3.27 5.71 2.56
C ASN A 39 -2.74 4.49 1.79
N PHE A 40 -3.62 3.57 1.46
CA PHE A 40 -3.33 2.45 0.55
C PHE A 40 -4.22 2.58 -0.67
N TYR A 41 -3.60 2.73 -1.83
CA TYR A 41 -4.28 2.81 -3.12
C TYR A 41 -4.12 1.47 -3.82
N ILE A 42 -5.23 0.83 -4.19
CA ILE A 42 -5.22 -0.40 -4.98
C ILE A 42 -5.23 -0.02 -6.45
N ILE A 43 -4.17 -0.37 -7.18
CA ILE A 43 -4.04 -0.15 -8.61
C ILE A 43 -3.73 -1.52 -9.23
N ASP A 44 -4.69 -2.06 -9.98
CA ASP A 44 -4.64 -3.42 -10.52
C ASP A 44 -4.31 -4.50 -9.45
N LYS A 45 -3.15 -5.14 -9.57
CA LYS A 45 -2.65 -6.19 -8.66
C LYS A 45 -1.61 -5.67 -7.67
N LYS A 46 -1.58 -4.35 -7.46
CA LYS A 46 -0.60 -3.67 -6.62
C LYS A 46 -1.29 -2.78 -5.60
N ILE A 47 -0.58 -2.53 -4.50
CA ILE A 47 -0.94 -1.53 -3.52
C ILE A 47 0.17 -0.49 -3.50
N VAL A 48 -0.22 0.78 -3.61
CA VAL A 48 0.67 1.91 -3.35
C VAL A 48 0.34 2.44 -1.96
N MET A 49 1.31 2.36 -1.06
CA MET A 49 1.26 2.98 0.25
C MET A 49 1.77 4.42 0.14
N SER A 50 1.05 5.35 0.75
CA SER A 50 1.48 6.73 0.89
C SER A 50 1.00 7.30 2.22
N GLY A 51 1.93 7.73 3.06
CA GLY A 51 1.61 8.41 4.31
C GLY A 51 2.78 8.52 5.26
N ALA A 52 2.45 8.82 6.52
CA ALA A 52 3.47 9.14 7.52
C ALA A 52 4.29 7.91 7.99
N LEU A 53 3.81 6.69 7.69
CA LEU A 53 4.56 5.44 7.92
C LEU A 53 5.58 5.14 6.81
N GLY A 54 5.54 5.87 5.69
CA GLY A 54 6.40 5.64 4.53
C GLY A 54 5.63 5.55 3.21
N ASN A 55 6.37 5.32 2.15
CA ASN A 55 5.85 5.12 0.80
C ASN A 55 6.40 3.80 0.27
N GLY A 56 5.58 3.04 -0.46
CA GLY A 56 6.00 1.75 -0.99
C GLY A 56 5.01 1.18 -1.99
N GLU A 57 5.51 0.31 -2.86
CA GLU A 57 4.69 -0.45 -3.80
C GLU A 57 4.69 -1.93 -3.38
N TYR A 58 3.53 -2.52 -3.21
CA TYR A 58 3.36 -3.90 -2.73
C TYR A 58 2.63 -4.71 -3.78
N LYS A 59 3.08 -5.95 -3.99
CA LYS A 59 2.38 -6.92 -4.82
C LYS A 59 1.28 -7.58 -4.01
N ILE A 60 0.04 -7.56 -4.52
CA ILE A 60 -1.06 -8.33 -3.93
C ILE A 60 -0.82 -9.80 -4.23
N LEU A 61 -0.62 -10.61 -3.18
CA LEU A 61 -0.45 -12.06 -3.30
C LEU A 61 -1.80 -12.76 -3.36
N ASN A 62 -2.75 -12.29 -2.56
CA ASN A 62 -4.08 -12.89 -2.47
C ASN A 62 -5.14 -11.85 -2.11
N THR A 63 -6.31 -11.97 -2.73
CA THR A 63 -7.51 -11.18 -2.49
C THR A 63 -8.66 -12.13 -2.20
N SER A 64 -9.43 -11.81 -1.17
CA SER A 64 -10.67 -12.48 -0.81
C SER A 64 -11.74 -11.43 -0.48
N GLU A 65 -12.99 -11.85 -0.34
CA GLU A 65 -14.07 -10.98 0.13
C GLU A 65 -13.76 -10.37 1.52
N ASN A 66 -13.01 -11.09 2.35
CA ASN A 66 -12.69 -10.67 3.71
C ASN A 66 -11.49 -9.72 3.80
N GLY A 67 -10.70 -9.56 2.73
CA GLY A 67 -9.43 -8.87 2.82
C GLY A 67 -8.40 -9.28 1.78
N PHE A 68 -7.23 -8.68 1.86
CA PHE A 68 -6.11 -8.98 0.99
C PHE A 68 -4.78 -8.97 1.75
N LEU A 69 -3.83 -9.73 1.20
CA LEU A 69 -2.45 -9.78 1.61
C LEU A 69 -1.58 -9.24 0.49
N ALA A 70 -0.77 -8.23 0.80
CA ALA A 70 0.24 -7.70 -0.12
C ALA A 70 1.61 -7.70 0.54
N VAL A 71 2.65 -7.86 -0.27
CA VAL A 71 4.04 -7.87 0.21
C VAL A 71 4.93 -7.00 -0.68
N ASN A 72 5.95 -6.42 -0.06
CA ASN A 72 7.11 -5.86 -0.73
C ASN A 72 8.32 -6.57 -0.14
N SER A 73 9.24 -7.00 -1.00
CA SER A 73 10.54 -7.47 -0.54
C SER A 73 11.62 -6.81 -1.36
N SER A 74 12.70 -6.43 -0.70
CA SER A 74 13.83 -5.76 -1.34
C SER A 74 15.14 -6.14 -0.66
N PHE A 75 16.24 -5.92 -1.37
CA PHE A 75 17.58 -5.96 -0.81
C PHE A 75 18.12 -4.53 -0.72
N ILE A 76 18.75 -4.18 0.41
CA ILE A 76 19.44 -2.92 0.62
C ILE A 76 20.88 -3.26 1.01
N GLY A 77 21.80 -3.20 0.03
CA GLY A 77 23.14 -3.76 0.22
C GLY A 77 23.06 -5.27 0.46
N GLU A 78 23.58 -5.74 1.59
CA GLU A 78 23.54 -7.15 2.01
C GLU A 78 22.31 -7.50 2.88
N GLU A 79 21.49 -6.50 3.22
CA GLU A 79 20.32 -6.68 4.07
C GLU A 79 19.10 -7.07 3.24
N PHE A 80 18.33 -8.05 3.72
CA PHE A 80 17.04 -8.41 3.14
C PHE A 80 15.89 -7.77 3.94
N GLY A 81 15.03 -7.03 3.25
CA GLY A 81 13.81 -6.45 3.79
C GLY A 81 12.56 -7.16 3.27
N LEU A 82 11.61 -7.41 4.15
CA LEU A 82 10.27 -7.90 3.83
C LEU A 82 9.23 -7.07 4.55
N GLU A 83 8.31 -6.50 3.80
CA GLU A 83 7.16 -5.78 4.32
C GLU A 83 5.88 -6.49 3.90
N SER A 84 4.90 -6.52 4.79
CA SER A 84 3.60 -7.12 4.54
C SER A 84 2.47 -6.21 5.01
N ILE A 85 1.44 -6.12 4.19
CA ILE A 85 0.18 -5.43 4.47
C ILE A 85 -0.93 -6.47 4.44
N LEU A 86 -1.63 -6.58 5.57
CA LEU A 86 -2.87 -7.34 5.67
C LEU A 86 -4.01 -6.35 5.97
N ILE A 87 -5.01 -6.28 5.09
CA ILE A 87 -6.23 -5.51 5.32
C ILE A 87 -7.40 -6.47 5.44
N ASN A 88 -8.12 -6.38 6.54
CA ASN A 88 -9.38 -7.09 6.76
C ASN A 88 -10.55 -6.13 6.51
N LYS A 89 -11.25 -6.34 5.38
CA LYS A 89 -12.37 -5.50 4.95
C LYS A 89 -13.55 -5.61 5.92
N LYS A 90 -13.83 -6.81 6.45
CA LYS A 90 -14.94 -7.08 7.36
C LYS A 90 -14.78 -6.38 8.72
N ASN A 91 -13.60 -6.51 9.31
CA ASN A 91 -13.28 -5.97 10.62
C ASN A 91 -12.73 -4.53 10.57
N LYS A 92 -12.61 -3.96 9.35
CA LYS A 92 -12.05 -2.62 9.13
C LYS A 92 -10.69 -2.46 9.79
N SER A 93 -9.85 -3.48 9.75
CA SER A 93 -8.55 -3.48 10.42
C SER A 93 -7.40 -3.67 9.44
N PHE A 94 -6.22 -3.19 9.81
CA PHE A 94 -4.98 -3.53 9.13
C PHE A 94 -3.87 -3.94 10.07
N ILE A 95 -2.94 -4.68 9.49
CA ILE A 95 -1.65 -5.01 10.06
C ILE A 95 -0.61 -4.69 9.00
N TYR A 96 0.35 -3.85 9.36
CA TYR A 96 1.56 -3.62 8.59
C TYR A 96 2.74 -4.21 9.38
N LYS A 97 3.49 -5.13 8.78
CA LYS A 97 4.70 -5.68 9.39
C LYS A 97 5.90 -5.47 8.49
N THR A 98 7.00 -5.04 9.10
CA THR A 98 8.30 -4.92 8.45
C THR A 98 9.27 -5.88 9.14
N PHE A 99 10.02 -6.63 8.35
CA PHE A 99 11.14 -7.45 8.74
C PHE A 99 12.39 -6.96 8.00
N ILE A 100 13.50 -6.79 8.70
CA ILE A 100 14.80 -6.51 8.09
C ILE A 100 15.83 -7.46 8.69
N ASN A 101 16.48 -8.27 7.86
CA ASN A 101 17.52 -9.18 8.32
C ASN A 101 18.80 -8.37 8.65
N ARG A 102 18.95 -7.96 9.91
CA ARG A 102 20.14 -7.32 10.48
C ARG A 102 20.69 -8.15 11.64
N GLU A 103 21.98 -8.00 11.94
CA GLU A 103 22.68 -8.77 12.99
C GLU A 103 22.16 -8.52 14.43
N ASN A 104 21.37 -7.47 14.66
CA ASN A 104 20.88 -7.10 15.99
C ASN A 104 19.50 -7.68 16.33
N ASN A 105 19.24 -7.89 17.63
CA ASN A 105 17.95 -8.36 18.12
C ASN A 105 16.84 -7.30 17.95
N ASN A 106 15.67 -7.75 17.48
CA ASN A 106 14.45 -7.01 17.09
C ASN A 106 14.40 -6.52 15.64
N ASN A 107 14.36 -7.48 14.71
CA ASN A 107 14.24 -7.27 13.28
C ASN A 107 12.80 -7.09 12.77
N ILE A 108 11.79 -7.16 13.65
CA ILE A 108 10.37 -7.10 13.27
C ILE A 108 9.70 -5.88 13.90
N VAL A 109 9.08 -5.04 13.08
CA VAL A 109 8.20 -3.95 13.49
C VAL A 109 6.78 -4.28 13.05
N GLU A 110 5.80 -4.12 13.93
CA GLU A 110 4.39 -4.34 13.63
C GLU A 110 3.57 -3.10 14.00
N VAL A 111 2.73 -2.65 13.06
CA VAL A 111 1.75 -1.59 13.25
C VAL A 111 0.36 -2.16 12.98
N LYS A 112 -0.57 -1.91 13.89
CA LYS A 112 -1.96 -2.34 13.78
C LYS A 112 -2.90 -1.14 13.87
N GLY A 113 -4.03 -1.22 13.19
CA GLY A 113 -5.03 -0.19 13.38
C GLY A 113 -6.30 -0.42 12.60
N ILE A 114 -7.02 0.67 12.39
CA ILE A 114 -8.34 0.67 11.76
C ILE A 114 -8.21 1.30 10.38
N CYS A 115 -8.84 0.69 9.38
CA CYS A 115 -8.93 1.20 8.02
C CYS A 115 -10.36 1.42 7.61
N SER A 116 -10.61 2.51 6.91
CA SER A 116 -11.87 2.78 6.22
C SER A 116 -11.62 2.87 4.73
N LEU A 117 -12.52 2.27 3.94
CA LEU A 117 -12.61 2.53 2.52
C LEU A 117 -13.03 3.99 2.31
N ALA A 118 -12.32 4.69 1.44
CA ALA A 118 -12.62 6.06 1.00
C ALA A 118 -12.62 6.06 -0.53
N ASN A 119 -13.79 6.26 -1.14
CA ASN A 119 -13.93 6.42 -2.58
C ASN A 119 -13.58 7.85 -2.99
#